data_AF-A0A2L0B785-F1
#
_entry.id   AF-A0A2L0B785-F1
#
_cell.length_a   1.000
_cell.length_b   1.000
_cell.length_c   1.000
_cell.angle_alpha   90.00
_cell.angle_beta   90.00
_cell.angle_gamma   90.00
#
_symmetry.space_group_name_H-M   'P 1'
#
loop_
_entity.id
_entity.type
_entity.pdbx_description
1 polymer ?
#
loop_
_entity_poly.entity_id
_entity_poly.type
_entity_poly.pdbx_seq_one_letter_code
_entity_poly.pdbx_strand_id
1 'polypeptide(L)'
;LEGGLKFDFSEISLPKDCLSQNNDQCEEDNELNEDEDNYDSDNEDCSYSNALQSCFKTMVDTLSKQDPETIAQVQNLVKELRRITLLWDELWLGTLAQHQTEISKRQQQLEYEIEKVNENPHLNKEEKISLIAEKHRIIIKPIVFVLEQLRDVTSVEAETPHEKEFQEKYMDEINYVINRLKNPECPEKPQESLLPLKHLQKQFQQKFHRRASYTLKMAAISPVLASIKNTLIAMPGLTTSTSRVTISHVSNAVSILPTKTKPKKLIFYGSNGQTYTYLFKGLEDLHLDERIMQFLSIANTMMAKNSDLTEGRNLYRARHYSVIPLGPRSGLISWVDGTTPAFALYKRWQQREISKPITVKNSSSATAPATTTSVLRPSELFYNKLNPLLKEHGIKNVENRKEWPLSVLKQVLTELMAETPSDLLAKELWCNAISASAWWQVVKRYSYSVAVMSIIGYIIGLGDRHLDNVLVDLTSGEV
;
A
#
# COMPACT_ATOMS: atom_id res chain seq x y z
N LEU A 1 -22.01 -19.80 22.55
CA LEU A 1 -20.90 -19.65 23.52
C LEU A 1 -20.35 -18.26 23.35
N GLU A 2 -20.80 -17.39 24.25
CA GLU A 2 -20.44 -15.98 24.38
C GLU A 2 -18.95 -15.87 24.75
N GLY A 3 -18.26 -14.87 24.20
CA GLY A 3 -16.84 -14.62 24.49
C GLY A 3 -15.97 -14.15 23.32
N GLY A 4 -16.55 -13.67 22.22
CA GLY A 4 -15.80 -13.03 21.14
C GLY A 4 -16.33 -11.63 20.90
N LEU A 5 -15.60 -10.61 21.37
CA LEU A 5 -15.85 -9.22 21.01
C LEU A 5 -15.82 -9.11 19.47
N LYS A 6 -16.96 -8.70 18.89
CA LYS A 6 -17.05 -8.28 17.50
C LYS A 6 -16.10 -7.09 17.34
N PHE A 7 -14.96 -7.30 16.69
CA PHE A 7 -14.25 -6.20 16.06
C PHE A 7 -15.07 -5.77 14.85
N ASP A 8 -16.08 -4.93 15.12
CA ASP A 8 -16.90 -4.32 14.10
C ASP A 8 -16.23 -3.02 13.66
N PHE A 9 -15.52 -3.07 12.53
CA PHE A 9 -14.97 -1.88 11.90
C PHE A 9 -16.06 -0.89 11.42
N SER A 10 -17.34 -1.25 11.54
CA SER A 10 -18.46 -0.35 11.25
C SER A 10 -18.80 0.59 12.42
N GLU A 11 -18.48 0.24 13.67
CA GLU A 11 -18.68 1.14 14.83
C GLU A 11 -17.55 2.16 15.00
N ILE A 12 -16.40 1.92 14.38
CA ILE A 12 -15.45 2.98 14.07
C ILE A 12 -16.01 3.74 12.86
N SER A 13 -16.95 4.65 13.11
CA SER A 13 -17.32 5.69 12.13
C SER A 13 -16.15 6.68 12.01
N LEU A 14 -15.07 6.22 11.41
CA LEU A 14 -14.19 7.10 10.69
C LEU A 14 -15.06 7.72 9.59
N PRO A 15 -15.26 9.06 9.54
CA PRO A 15 -15.98 9.72 8.44
C PRO A 15 -15.63 9.08 7.09
N LYS A 16 -16.60 8.97 6.17
CA LYS A 16 -16.47 8.29 4.86
C LYS A 16 -15.23 8.69 4.01
N ASP A 17 -14.50 9.75 4.40
CA ASP A 17 -13.26 10.22 3.77
C ASP A 17 -11.95 9.89 4.52
N CYS A 18 -12.01 9.13 5.61
CA CYS A 18 -10.85 9.03 6.48
C CYS A 18 -9.75 8.09 6.00
N LEU A 19 -9.87 7.36 4.90
CA LEU A 19 -8.74 6.61 4.33
C LEU A 19 -8.87 6.41 2.80
N SER A 20 -9.82 7.09 2.15
CA SER A 20 -9.92 7.08 0.69
C SER A 20 -8.78 7.92 0.11
N GLN A 21 -7.83 7.28 -0.55
CA GLN A 21 -6.85 7.98 -1.39
C GLN A 21 -7.52 8.29 -2.75
N ASN A 22 -8.45 9.24 -2.77
CA ASN A 22 -8.85 9.89 -4.02
C ASN A 22 -8.36 11.33 -3.97
N ASN A 23 -7.10 11.50 -4.38
CA ASN A 23 -6.49 12.80 -4.58
C ASN A 23 -6.65 13.17 -6.06
N ASP A 24 -7.88 13.39 -6.51
CA ASP A 24 -8.18 13.98 -7.81
C ASP A 24 -8.58 15.44 -7.59
N GLN A 25 -7.58 16.30 -7.61
CA GLN A 25 -7.75 17.71 -7.97
C GLN A 25 -8.06 17.77 -9.47
N CYS A 26 -9.33 17.89 -9.82
CA CYS A 26 -9.76 18.48 -11.08
C CYS A 26 -10.89 19.46 -10.76
N GLU A 27 -10.56 20.74 -10.80
CA GLU A 27 -11.51 21.84 -10.76
C GLU A 27 -12.31 21.94 -12.06
N GLU A 28 -13.57 22.35 -11.87
CA GLU A 28 -14.47 23.11 -12.76
C GLU A 28 -14.95 22.47 -14.07
N ASP A 29 -16.25 22.10 -14.10
CA ASP A 29 -17.22 22.77 -14.99
C ASP A 29 -18.70 22.42 -14.65
N ASN A 30 -19.42 23.46 -14.25
CA ASN A 30 -20.84 23.85 -14.45
C ASN A 30 -22.03 22.86 -14.38
N GLU A 31 -22.94 23.25 -13.47
CA GLU A 31 -24.42 23.38 -13.61
C GLU A 31 -25.19 22.35 -14.45
N LEU A 32 -26.11 21.61 -13.78
CA LEU A 32 -27.56 21.77 -13.93
C LEU A 32 -28.33 20.61 -13.26
N ASN A 33 -29.48 21.01 -12.69
CA ASN A 33 -30.65 20.21 -12.29
C ASN A 33 -30.63 19.63 -10.87
N GLU A 34 -31.13 20.47 -9.96
CA GLU A 34 -32.08 20.08 -8.92
C GLU A 34 -33.21 19.26 -9.56
N ASP A 35 -33.35 18.00 -9.14
CA ASP A 35 -34.64 17.33 -9.10
C ASP A 35 -34.71 16.56 -7.78
N GLU A 36 -35.75 16.90 -7.01
CA GLU A 36 -36.15 16.29 -5.76
C GLU A 36 -36.46 14.81 -5.98
N ASP A 37 -35.57 13.90 -5.58
CA ASP A 37 -35.94 12.53 -5.26
C ASP A 37 -35.53 12.22 -3.82
N ASN A 38 -36.51 12.39 -2.94
CA ASN A 38 -36.51 11.95 -1.56
C ASN A 38 -36.52 10.40 -1.54
N TYR A 39 -35.34 9.78 -1.68
CA TYR A 39 -35.18 8.34 -1.57
C TYR A 39 -35.11 7.91 -0.10
N ASP A 40 -36.18 7.23 0.33
CA ASP A 40 -36.32 6.37 1.51
C ASP A 40 -35.34 5.15 1.46
N SER A 41 -34.04 5.37 1.20
CA SER A 41 -33.07 4.29 0.93
C SER A 41 -32.42 3.67 2.18
N ASP A 42 -32.51 4.31 3.35
CA ASP A 42 -31.75 3.86 4.54
C ASP A 42 -32.37 2.63 5.24
N ASN A 43 -33.66 2.33 4.98
CA ASN A 43 -34.34 1.18 5.61
C ASN A 43 -34.23 -0.12 4.81
N GLU A 44 -34.05 -0.10 3.49
CA GLU A 44 -33.94 -1.32 2.67
C GLU A 44 -32.55 -1.96 2.76
N ASP A 45 -31.48 -1.16 2.83
CA ASP A 45 -30.10 -1.65 2.94
C ASP A 45 -29.82 -2.40 4.25
N CYS A 46 -30.43 -1.97 5.35
CA CYS A 46 -30.36 -2.68 6.64
C CYS A 46 -31.03 -4.06 6.56
N SER A 47 -32.16 -4.18 5.86
CA SER A 47 -32.88 -5.45 5.69
C SER A 47 -32.06 -6.45 4.85
N TYR A 48 -31.47 -5.99 3.75
CA TYR A 48 -30.65 -6.81 2.86
C TYR A 48 -29.35 -7.29 3.53
N SER A 49 -28.67 -6.40 4.28
CA SER A 49 -27.48 -6.73 5.06
C SER A 49 -27.77 -7.79 6.14
N ASN A 50 -28.90 -7.66 6.85
CA ASN A 50 -29.33 -8.63 7.84
C ASN A 50 -29.70 -9.99 7.22
N ALA A 51 -30.31 -10.00 6.03
CA ALA A 51 -30.60 -11.23 5.30
C ALA A 51 -29.32 -11.97 4.89
N LEU A 52 -28.36 -11.27 4.29
CA LEU A 52 -27.05 -11.85 3.92
C LEU A 52 -26.29 -12.36 5.15
N GLN A 53 -26.27 -11.61 6.24
CA GLN A 53 -25.62 -12.03 7.48
C GLN A 53 -26.25 -13.31 8.05
N SER A 54 -27.58 -13.43 7.98
CA SER A 54 -28.29 -14.65 8.38
C SER A 54 -27.92 -15.85 7.48
N CYS A 55 -27.84 -15.65 6.17
CA CYS A 55 -27.39 -16.67 5.23
C CYS A 55 -25.95 -17.13 5.52
N PHE A 56 -25.01 -16.19 5.70
CA PHE A 56 -23.62 -16.52 6.05
C PHE A 56 -23.52 -17.30 7.36
N LYS A 57 -24.27 -16.89 8.38
CA LYS A 57 -24.32 -17.59 9.66
C LYS A 57 -24.81 -19.03 9.48
N THR A 58 -25.88 -19.23 8.72
CA THR A 58 -26.43 -20.56 8.43
C THR A 58 -25.45 -21.46 7.67
N MET A 59 -24.69 -20.89 6.72
CA MET A 59 -23.63 -21.63 6.01
C MET A 59 -22.50 -22.04 6.95
N VAL A 60 -22.04 -21.13 7.80
CA VAL A 60 -21.00 -21.42 8.80
C VAL A 60 -21.49 -22.49 9.78
N ASP A 61 -22.73 -22.43 10.24
CA ASP A 61 -23.31 -23.44 11.14
C ASP A 61 -23.39 -24.82 10.47
N THR A 62 -23.71 -24.85 9.17
CA THR A 62 -23.77 -26.10 8.39
C THR A 62 -22.37 -26.70 8.21
N LEU A 63 -21.39 -25.88 7.84
CA LEU A 63 -20.00 -26.31 7.68
C LEU A 63 -19.38 -26.74 9.01
N SER A 64 -19.69 -26.04 10.11
CA SER A 64 -19.22 -26.38 11.46
C SER A 64 -19.79 -27.71 11.95
N LYS A 65 -20.97 -28.12 11.50
CA LYS A 65 -21.53 -29.47 11.80
C LYS A 65 -20.82 -30.57 11.02
N GLN A 66 -20.31 -30.27 9.82
CA GLN A 66 -19.61 -31.25 8.99
C GLN A 66 -18.15 -31.44 9.42
N ASP A 67 -17.45 -30.35 9.69
CA ASP A 67 -16.04 -30.36 10.10
C ASP A 67 -15.77 -29.23 11.12
N PRO A 68 -16.10 -29.44 12.40
CA PRO A 68 -15.97 -28.40 13.43
C PRO A 68 -14.52 -27.99 13.67
N GLU A 69 -13.58 -28.93 13.54
CA GLU A 69 -12.17 -28.68 13.81
C GLU A 69 -11.57 -27.76 12.74
N THR A 70 -11.77 -28.06 11.46
CA THR A 70 -11.26 -27.21 10.37
C THR A 70 -11.85 -25.81 10.44
N ILE A 71 -13.15 -25.68 10.72
CA ILE A 71 -13.79 -24.36 10.80
C ILE A 71 -13.26 -23.53 11.97
N ALA A 72 -13.07 -24.14 13.15
CA ALA A 72 -12.47 -23.46 14.28
C ALA A 72 -11.01 -23.02 13.98
N GLN A 73 -10.22 -23.88 13.33
CA GLN A 73 -8.86 -23.55 12.91
C GLN A 73 -8.84 -22.37 11.92
N VAL A 74 -9.74 -22.35 10.92
CA VAL A 74 -9.86 -21.25 9.95
C VAL A 74 -10.31 -19.95 10.61
N GLN A 75 -11.30 -20.00 11.51
CA GLN A 75 -11.76 -18.81 12.25
C GLN A 75 -10.63 -18.19 13.06
N ASN A 76 -9.85 -19.02 13.77
CA ASN A 76 -8.69 -18.56 14.51
C ASN A 76 -7.61 -17.98 13.58
N LEU A 77 -7.32 -18.64 12.45
CA LEU A 77 -6.37 -18.13 11.45
C LEU A 77 -6.79 -16.74 10.95
N VAL A 78 -8.05 -16.57 10.55
CA VAL A 78 -8.57 -15.29 10.03
C VAL A 78 -8.59 -14.22 11.12
N LYS A 79 -8.97 -14.56 12.36
CA LYS A 79 -8.92 -13.64 13.50
C LYS A 79 -7.51 -13.10 13.70
N GLU A 80 -6.51 -13.97 13.72
CA GLU A 80 -5.13 -13.58 13.94
C GLU A 80 -4.52 -12.83 12.76
N LEU A 81 -4.86 -13.23 11.52
CA LEU A 81 -4.47 -12.47 10.33
C LEU A 81 -5.04 -11.04 10.38
N ARG A 82 -6.31 -10.89 10.76
CA ARG A 82 -6.92 -9.56 10.96
C ARG A 82 -6.18 -8.76 12.03
N ARG A 83 -5.83 -9.35 13.16
CA ARG A 83 -5.05 -8.70 14.23
C ARG A 83 -3.70 -8.18 13.74
N ILE A 84 -2.95 -8.97 12.98
CA ILE A 84 -1.62 -8.56 12.49
C ILE A 84 -1.69 -7.64 11.25
N THR A 85 -2.88 -7.30 10.74
CA THR A 85 -3.06 -6.41 9.59
C THR A 85 -2.42 -5.06 9.86
N LEU A 86 -2.81 -4.46 10.98
CA LEU A 86 -2.40 -3.14 11.39
C LEU A 86 -2.06 -3.20 12.88
N LEU A 87 -0.76 -3.12 13.18
CA LEU A 87 -0.28 -3.11 14.56
C LEU A 87 -0.62 -1.77 15.23
N TRP A 88 -0.69 -1.73 16.55
CA TRP A 88 -1.08 -0.52 17.27
C TRP A 88 -0.16 0.69 16.99
N ASP A 89 1.14 0.48 16.89
CA ASP A 89 2.09 1.54 16.52
C ASP A 89 1.94 2.00 15.05
N GLU A 90 1.57 1.09 14.14
CA GLU A 90 1.25 1.43 12.76
C GLU A 90 -0.06 2.22 12.66
N LEU A 91 -1.08 1.86 13.45
CA LEU A 91 -2.34 2.59 13.57
C LEU A 91 -2.09 4.02 14.04
N TRP A 92 -1.38 4.19 15.16
CA TRP A 92 -1.04 5.52 15.68
C TRP A 92 -0.25 6.36 14.67
N LEU A 93 0.79 5.78 14.06
CA LEU A 93 1.58 6.50 13.05
C LEU A 93 0.73 6.90 11.83
N GLY A 94 -0.11 5.98 11.33
CA GLY A 94 -0.96 6.19 10.16
C GLY A 94 -1.96 7.32 10.40
N THR A 95 -2.70 7.25 11.50
CA THR A 95 -3.70 8.26 11.86
C THR A 95 -3.07 9.63 12.13
N LEU A 96 -1.93 9.70 12.84
CA LEU A 96 -1.22 10.96 13.06
C LEU A 96 -0.68 11.56 11.76
N ALA A 97 -0.16 10.74 10.84
CA ALA A 97 0.34 11.21 9.56
C ALA A 97 -0.80 11.78 8.68
N GLN A 98 -1.97 11.15 8.71
CA GLN A 98 -3.12 11.59 7.96
C GLN A 98 -3.68 12.93 8.48
N HIS A 99 -3.81 13.07 9.80
CA HIS A 99 -4.30 14.31 10.40
C HIS A 99 -3.23 15.41 10.52
N GLN A 100 -2.00 15.19 10.03
CA GLN A 100 -0.91 16.15 10.16
C GLN A 100 -1.23 17.52 9.55
N THR A 101 -1.85 17.54 8.37
CA THR A 101 -2.26 18.78 7.70
C THR A 101 -3.30 19.52 8.53
N GLU A 102 -4.27 18.80 9.08
CA GLU A 102 -5.34 19.37 9.92
C GLU A 102 -4.79 19.89 11.25
N ILE A 103 -3.89 19.13 11.91
CA ILE A 103 -3.18 19.56 13.12
C ILE A 103 -2.42 20.86 12.86
N SER A 104 -1.77 20.97 11.69
CA SER A 104 -1.00 22.17 11.32
C SER A 104 -1.91 23.37 11.05
N LYS A 105 -3.04 23.17 10.35
CA LYS A 105 -4.06 24.22 10.13
C LYS A 105 -4.64 24.75 11.44
N ARG A 106 -4.99 23.85 12.36
CA ARG A 106 -5.53 24.24 13.67
C ARG A 106 -4.50 24.92 14.56
N GLN A 107 -3.23 24.54 14.45
CA GLN A 107 -2.14 25.27 15.10
C GLN A 107 -2.11 26.73 14.62
N GLN A 108 -2.12 26.96 13.31
CA GLN A 108 -2.11 28.32 12.73
C GLN A 108 -3.36 29.12 13.10
N GLN A 109 -4.53 28.48 13.09
CA GLN A 109 -5.79 29.10 13.50
C GLN A 109 -5.75 29.54 14.97
N LEU A 110 -5.19 28.70 15.84
CA LEU A 110 -5.02 29.03 17.25
C LEU A 110 -4.04 30.19 17.46
N GLU A 111 -2.93 30.22 16.72
CA GLU A 111 -1.97 31.35 16.75
C GLU A 111 -2.64 32.67 16.35
N TYR A 112 -3.44 32.68 15.28
CA TYR A 112 -4.19 33.85 14.83
C TYR A 112 -5.24 34.34 15.84
N GLU A 113 -6.03 33.42 16.42
CA GLU A 113 -7.05 33.79 17.41
C GLU A 113 -6.45 34.34 18.70
N ILE A 114 -5.28 33.84 19.12
CA ILE A 114 -4.55 34.37 20.28
C ILE A 114 -4.02 35.77 20.02
N GLU A 115 -3.46 36.02 18.84
CA GLU A 115 -3.00 37.35 18.45
C GLU A 115 -4.16 38.36 18.50
N LYS A 116 -5.32 38.00 17.94
CA LYS A 116 -6.54 38.81 17.97
C LYS A 116 -7.05 39.09 19.39
N VAL A 117 -7.01 38.11 20.30
CA VAL A 117 -7.40 38.32 21.71
C VAL A 117 -6.40 39.23 22.42
N ASN A 118 -5.11 39.11 22.10
CA ASN A 118 -4.06 39.94 22.68
C ASN A 118 -4.12 41.40 22.21
N GLU A 119 -4.45 41.64 20.93
CA GLU A 119 -4.60 42.99 20.35
C GLU A 119 -5.82 43.75 20.87
N ASN A 120 -6.82 43.07 21.44
CA ASN A 120 -8.03 43.73 21.94
C ASN A 120 -7.73 44.61 23.17
N PRO A 121 -7.96 45.94 23.11
CA PRO A 121 -7.69 46.85 24.22
C PRO A 121 -8.75 46.81 25.33
N HIS A 122 -9.91 46.20 25.09
CA HIS A 122 -11.05 46.18 26.01
C HIS A 122 -11.07 44.99 26.98
N LEU A 123 -10.09 44.08 26.90
CA LEU A 123 -10.03 42.88 27.73
C LEU A 123 -8.93 42.99 28.79
N ASN A 124 -9.24 42.61 30.02
CA ASN A 124 -8.27 42.50 31.10
C ASN A 124 -7.39 41.26 30.92
N LYS A 125 -6.20 41.23 31.55
CA LYS A 125 -5.27 40.09 31.43
C LYS A 125 -5.90 38.74 31.82
N GLU A 126 -6.70 38.70 32.88
CA GLU A 126 -7.40 37.48 33.31
C GLU A 126 -8.47 37.03 32.32
N GLU A 127 -9.20 37.97 31.71
CA GLU A 127 -10.20 37.69 30.68
C GLU A 127 -9.55 37.19 29.40
N LYS A 128 -8.40 37.76 29.01
CA LYS A 128 -7.59 37.29 27.88
C LYS A 128 -7.14 35.84 28.09
N ILE A 129 -6.59 35.50 29.25
CA ILE A 129 -6.15 34.14 29.57
C ILE A 129 -7.32 33.15 29.52
N SER A 130 -8.47 33.51 30.09
CA SER A 130 -9.67 32.66 30.09
C SER A 130 -10.23 32.44 28.68
N LEU A 131 -10.32 33.52 27.87
CA LEU A 131 -10.75 33.45 26.48
C LEU A 131 -9.80 32.61 25.62
N ILE A 132 -8.49 32.77 25.80
CA ILE A 132 -7.48 31.99 25.09
C ILE A 132 -7.58 30.50 25.46
N ALA A 133 -7.78 30.18 26.75
CA ALA A 133 -7.97 28.80 27.19
C ALA A 133 -9.23 28.15 26.58
N GLU A 134 -10.35 28.88 26.53
CA GLU A 134 -11.59 28.37 25.92
C GLU A 134 -11.44 28.20 24.40
N LYS A 135 -10.79 29.15 23.73
CA LYS A 135 -10.48 29.07 22.29
C LYS A 135 -9.57 27.89 21.98
N HIS A 136 -8.52 27.67 22.79
CA HIS A 136 -7.64 26.51 22.70
C HIS A 136 -8.44 25.22 22.80
N ARG A 137 -9.26 25.07 23.85
CA ARG A 137 -10.11 23.90 24.07
C ARG A 137 -11.02 23.63 22.88
N ILE A 138 -11.69 24.64 22.33
CA ILE A 138 -12.61 24.48 21.19
C ILE A 138 -11.86 24.03 19.93
N ILE A 139 -10.75 24.70 19.59
CA ILE A 139 -9.98 24.41 18.37
C ILE A 139 -9.31 23.04 18.45
N ILE A 140 -8.78 22.66 19.61
CA ILE A 140 -8.02 21.42 19.79
C ILE A 140 -8.93 20.21 20.08
N LYS A 141 -10.20 20.42 20.49
CA LYS A 141 -11.16 19.35 20.80
C LYS A 141 -11.24 18.23 19.76
N PRO A 142 -11.29 18.48 18.44
CA PRO A 142 -11.40 17.37 17.50
C PRO A 142 -10.06 16.63 17.29
N ILE A 143 -8.90 17.25 17.62
CA ILE A 143 -7.62 16.51 17.68
C ILE A 143 -7.64 15.57 18.88
N VAL A 144 -8.02 16.09 20.04
CA VAL A 144 -8.14 15.30 21.27
C VAL A 144 -9.09 14.13 21.07
N PHE A 145 -10.25 14.36 20.46
CA PHE A 145 -11.22 13.31 20.15
C PHE A 145 -10.59 12.14 19.37
N VAL A 146 -9.81 12.42 18.32
CA VAL A 146 -9.11 11.38 17.56
C VAL A 146 -8.09 10.63 18.42
N LEU A 147 -7.30 11.34 19.24
CA LEU A 147 -6.32 10.70 20.13
C LEU A 147 -6.99 9.86 21.21
N GLU A 148 -8.16 10.26 21.71
CA GLU A 148 -8.93 9.49 22.68
C GLU A 148 -9.51 8.22 22.05
N GLN A 149 -10.04 8.29 20.84
CA GLN A 149 -10.47 7.09 20.12
C GLN A 149 -9.31 6.10 19.91
N LEU A 150 -8.12 6.61 19.52
CA LEU A 150 -6.93 5.77 19.37
C LEU A 150 -6.47 5.16 20.71
N ARG A 151 -6.51 5.96 21.79
CA ARG A 151 -6.22 5.47 23.14
C ARG A 151 -7.19 4.35 23.51
N ASP A 152 -8.49 4.55 23.33
CA ASP A 152 -9.50 3.58 23.72
C ASP A 152 -9.35 2.24 22.98
N VAL A 153 -8.96 2.27 21.69
CA VAL A 153 -8.63 1.07 20.91
C VAL A 153 -7.35 0.38 21.42
N THR A 154 -6.37 1.15 21.89
CA THR A 154 -5.03 0.62 22.28
C THR A 154 -4.86 0.38 23.78
N SER A 155 -5.85 0.76 24.60
CA SER A 155 -5.91 0.50 26.04
C SER A 155 -6.61 -0.79 26.42
N VAL A 156 -7.17 -1.52 25.44
CA VAL A 156 -7.78 -2.84 25.64
C VAL A 156 -6.72 -3.83 26.15
N GLU A 157 -7.15 -4.87 26.87
CA GLU A 157 -6.25 -5.93 27.36
C GLU A 157 -5.38 -6.49 26.22
N ALA A 158 -4.06 -6.45 26.41
CA ALA A 158 -3.10 -6.92 25.43
C ALA A 158 -3.14 -8.46 25.32
N GLU A 159 -3.39 -8.97 24.12
CA GLU A 159 -3.39 -10.42 23.82
C GLU A 159 -2.02 -10.89 23.30
N THR A 160 -1.19 -9.98 22.80
CA THR A 160 0.12 -10.30 22.22
C THR A 160 1.28 -9.63 22.96
N PRO A 161 2.50 -10.21 22.93
CA PRO A 161 3.68 -9.59 23.50
C PRO A 161 3.96 -8.18 22.94
N HIS A 162 3.71 -7.97 21.64
CA HIS A 162 3.90 -6.67 20.98
C HIS A 162 2.90 -5.62 21.47
N GLU A 163 1.64 -6.01 21.69
CA GLU A 163 0.61 -5.14 22.27
C GLU A 163 0.98 -4.73 23.70
N LYS A 164 1.48 -5.69 24.50
CA LYS A 164 1.94 -5.41 25.86
C LYS A 164 3.13 -4.46 25.89
N GLU A 165 4.14 -4.70 25.06
CA GLU A 165 5.31 -3.82 24.92
C GLU A 165 4.90 -2.41 24.47
N PHE A 166 3.91 -2.30 23.58
CA PHE A 166 3.36 -1.01 23.17
C PHE A 166 2.76 -0.25 24.36
N GLN A 167 1.94 -0.90 25.17
CA GLN A 167 1.30 -0.27 26.34
C GLN A 167 2.33 0.16 27.38
N GLU A 168 3.25 -0.73 27.74
CA GLU A 168 4.32 -0.45 28.71
C GLU A 168 5.19 0.73 28.28
N LYS A 169 5.39 0.92 26.97
CA LYS A 169 6.27 1.96 26.44
C LYS A 169 5.58 3.30 26.20
N TYR A 170 4.37 3.29 25.66
CA TYR A 170 3.74 4.50 25.11
C TYR A 170 2.48 4.96 25.86
N MET A 171 1.83 4.10 26.65
CA MET A 171 0.51 4.43 27.22
C MET A 171 0.58 5.61 28.20
N ASP A 172 1.59 5.65 29.05
CA ASP A 172 1.79 6.76 29.99
C ASP A 172 2.03 8.08 29.26
N GLU A 173 2.82 8.06 28.18
CA GLU A 173 3.09 9.23 27.36
C GLU A 173 1.85 9.68 26.57
N ILE A 174 1.07 8.75 26.02
CA ILE A 174 -0.20 9.03 25.34
C ILE A 174 -1.17 9.72 26.31
N ASN A 175 -1.33 9.17 27.51
CA ASN A 175 -2.19 9.76 28.54
C ASN A 175 -1.71 11.14 28.98
N TYR A 176 -0.39 11.31 29.14
CA TYR A 176 0.23 12.61 29.40
C TYR A 176 -0.10 13.60 28.28
N VAL A 177 0.13 13.26 27.01
CA VAL A 177 -0.14 14.13 25.86
C VAL A 177 -1.61 14.52 25.78
N ILE A 178 -2.53 13.57 25.93
CA ILE A 178 -3.98 13.86 25.91
C ILE A 178 -4.37 14.82 27.04
N ASN A 179 -3.85 14.60 28.26
CA ASN A 179 -4.13 15.49 29.38
C ASN A 179 -3.56 16.90 29.15
N ARG A 180 -2.34 17.02 28.61
CA ARG A 180 -1.71 18.31 28.27
C ARG A 180 -2.45 19.08 27.18
N LEU A 181 -3.02 18.37 26.20
CA LEU A 181 -3.83 18.99 25.16
C LEU A 181 -5.20 19.44 25.66
N LYS A 182 -5.77 18.76 26.66
CA LYS A 182 -7.02 19.17 27.33
C LYS A 182 -6.81 20.34 28.28
N ASN A 183 -5.68 20.34 29.00
CA ASN A 183 -5.36 21.29 30.06
C ASN A 183 -3.98 21.92 29.81
N PRO A 184 -3.85 22.90 28.90
CA PRO A 184 -2.57 23.56 28.61
C PRO A 184 -2.10 24.43 29.79
N GLU A 185 -0.85 24.27 30.22
CA GLU A 185 -0.24 25.13 31.26
C GLU A 185 0.03 26.56 30.77
N CYS A 186 0.30 26.74 29.48
CA CYS A 186 0.56 28.04 28.85
C CYS A 186 -0.33 28.18 27.62
N PRO A 187 -1.62 28.51 27.80
CA PRO A 187 -2.56 28.62 26.68
C PRO A 187 -2.20 29.78 25.73
N GLU A 188 -1.43 30.77 26.21
CA GLU A 188 -0.91 31.90 25.43
C GLU A 188 0.10 31.52 24.35
N LYS A 189 0.68 30.30 24.40
CA LYS A 189 1.69 29.84 23.44
C LYS A 189 1.27 28.52 22.78
N PRO A 190 0.65 28.59 21.58
CA PRO A 190 0.17 27.41 20.84
C PRO A 190 1.27 26.39 20.55
N GLN A 191 2.45 26.89 20.21
CA GLN A 191 3.60 26.04 19.86
C GLN A 191 3.98 25.13 21.04
N GLU A 192 4.05 25.69 22.25
CA GLU A 192 4.38 24.95 23.47
C GLU A 192 3.28 23.93 23.84
N SER A 193 2.00 24.27 23.61
CA SER A 193 0.88 23.38 23.88
C SER A 193 0.86 22.11 22.99
N LEU A 194 1.39 22.21 21.77
CA LEU A 194 1.45 21.11 20.79
C LEU A 194 2.81 20.39 20.77
N LEU A 195 3.83 20.87 21.51
CA LEU A 195 5.12 20.20 21.63
C LEU A 195 5.01 18.73 22.09
N PRO A 196 4.18 18.37 23.09
CA PRO A 196 4.05 16.98 23.53
C PRO A 196 3.57 16.06 22.39
N LEU A 197 2.60 16.53 21.59
CA LEU A 197 2.10 15.79 20.43
C LEU A 197 3.17 15.60 19.35
N LYS A 198 3.95 16.66 19.06
CA LYS A 198 5.09 16.58 18.12
C LYS A 198 6.16 15.60 18.61
N HIS A 199 6.43 15.56 19.91
CA HIS A 199 7.38 14.61 20.50
C HIS A 199 6.91 13.17 20.32
N LEU A 200 5.66 12.88 20.71
CA LEU A 200 5.04 11.56 20.54
C LEU A 200 5.05 11.12 19.07
N GLN A 201 4.69 12.01 18.15
CA GLN A 201 4.75 11.73 16.72
C GLN A 201 6.18 11.38 16.26
N LYS A 202 7.18 12.13 16.73
CA LYS A 202 8.59 11.85 16.41
C LYS A 202 9.03 10.50 16.95
N GLN A 203 8.59 10.10 18.15
CA GLN A 203 8.90 8.79 18.71
C GLN A 203 8.36 7.65 17.84
N PHE A 204 7.08 7.72 17.44
CA PHE A 204 6.50 6.75 16.51
C PHE A 204 7.29 6.74 15.20
N GLN A 205 7.55 7.91 14.62
CA GLN A 205 8.30 8.03 13.38
C GLN A 205 9.70 7.40 13.44
N GLN A 206 10.45 7.56 14.53
CA GLN A 206 11.82 7.03 14.65
C GLN A 206 11.91 5.51 14.44
N LYS A 207 10.89 4.75 14.90
CA LYS A 207 10.84 3.29 14.69
C LYS A 207 10.75 2.93 13.21
N PHE A 208 10.08 3.76 12.40
CA PHE A 208 9.77 3.47 11.00
C PHE A 208 10.62 4.24 9.97
N HIS A 209 11.48 5.15 10.39
CA HIS A 209 12.40 5.90 9.49
C HIS A 209 13.61 5.07 9.03
N ARG A 210 13.74 3.82 9.48
CA ARG A 210 14.74 2.90 8.92
C ARG A 210 14.32 2.58 7.49
N ARG A 211 15.00 3.16 6.50
CA ARG A 211 14.78 2.96 5.04
C ARG A 211 15.00 1.52 4.56
N ALA A 212 15.26 0.57 5.47
CA ALA A 212 15.47 -0.83 5.19
C ALA A 212 14.21 -1.62 5.56
N SER A 213 13.95 -2.72 4.83
CA SER A 213 12.98 -3.71 5.29
C SER A 213 13.36 -4.14 6.70
N TYR A 214 12.39 -4.15 7.61
CA TYR A 214 12.61 -4.64 8.96
C TYR A 214 11.74 -5.88 9.18
N THR A 215 12.30 -6.80 9.96
CA THR A 215 11.70 -8.11 10.22
C THR A 215 11.08 -8.10 11.61
N LEU A 216 9.83 -8.52 11.69
CA LEU A 216 9.13 -8.80 12.93
C LEU A 216 9.15 -10.30 13.21
N LYS A 217 9.14 -10.66 14.49
CA LYS A 217 8.95 -12.04 14.92
C LYS A 217 7.46 -12.35 15.00
N MET A 218 6.99 -13.39 14.33
CA MET A 218 5.58 -13.81 14.40
C MET A 218 5.16 -14.06 15.85
N ALA A 219 6.01 -14.71 16.65
CA ALA A 219 5.73 -14.97 18.06
C ALA A 219 5.50 -13.70 18.90
N ALA A 220 6.00 -12.53 18.47
CA ALA A 220 5.76 -11.27 19.16
C ALA A 220 4.40 -10.66 18.77
N ILE A 221 3.98 -10.79 17.51
CA ILE A 221 2.75 -10.15 16.97
C ILE A 221 1.53 -11.08 16.95
N SER A 222 1.73 -12.39 16.93
CA SER A 222 0.70 -13.42 17.06
C SER A 222 1.35 -14.73 17.53
N PRO A 223 1.34 -15.01 18.85
CA PRO A 223 1.80 -16.28 19.40
C PRO A 223 1.01 -17.48 18.83
N VAL A 224 -0.28 -17.27 18.55
CA VAL A 224 -1.16 -18.28 17.95
C VAL A 224 -0.62 -18.70 16.60
N LEU A 225 -0.43 -17.77 15.65
CA LEU A 225 0.11 -18.09 14.32
C LEU A 225 1.51 -18.71 14.39
N ALA A 226 2.36 -18.28 15.32
CA ALA A 226 3.69 -18.84 15.50
C ALA A 226 3.67 -20.29 16.02
N SER A 227 2.64 -20.65 16.78
CA SER A 227 2.49 -21.99 17.38
C SER A 227 1.75 -22.99 16.49
N ILE A 228 1.06 -22.51 15.46
CA ILE A 228 0.30 -23.35 14.52
C ILE A 228 1.23 -24.39 13.88
N LYS A 229 0.85 -25.66 13.99
CA LYS A 229 1.53 -26.80 13.37
C LYS A 229 0.51 -27.82 12.85
N ASN A 230 0.81 -28.40 11.69
CA ASN A 230 0.09 -29.48 11.03
C ASN A 230 -1.44 -29.29 11.03
N THR A 231 -1.90 -28.20 10.43
CA THR A 231 -3.33 -27.88 10.37
C THR A 231 -4.08 -28.67 9.31
N LEU A 232 -5.39 -28.68 9.43
CA LEU A 232 -6.32 -29.18 8.41
C LEU A 232 -6.70 -28.10 7.38
N ILE A 233 -6.27 -26.86 7.60
CA ILE A 233 -6.59 -25.71 6.75
C ILE A 233 -5.95 -25.89 5.37
N ALA A 234 -6.76 -25.83 4.31
CA ALA A 234 -6.26 -25.83 2.94
C ALA A 234 -5.43 -24.56 2.66
N MET A 235 -4.36 -24.69 1.87
CA MET A 235 -3.51 -23.56 1.52
C MET A 235 -4.31 -22.49 0.74
N PRO A 236 -4.30 -21.21 1.17
CA PRO A 236 -5.11 -20.17 0.54
C PRO A 236 -4.80 -19.98 -0.96
N GLY A 237 -5.83 -19.97 -1.79
CA GLY A 237 -5.68 -19.69 -3.23
C GLY A 237 -5.15 -20.85 -4.07
N LEU A 238 -4.96 -22.06 -3.52
CA LEU A 238 -4.69 -23.27 -4.31
C LEU A 238 -6.01 -24.00 -4.58
N THR A 239 -6.54 -23.87 -5.80
CA THR A 239 -7.82 -24.49 -6.20
C THR A 239 -7.66 -25.74 -7.08
N THR A 240 -6.45 -26.01 -7.60
CA THR A 240 -6.25 -26.94 -8.74
C THR A 240 -5.32 -28.12 -8.47
N SER A 241 -4.86 -28.34 -7.23
CA SER A 241 -3.99 -29.49 -6.94
C SER A 241 -4.80 -30.78 -6.81
N THR A 242 -4.35 -31.84 -7.50
CA THR A 242 -4.89 -33.22 -7.42
C THR A 242 -4.90 -33.77 -6.00
N SER A 243 -4.06 -33.21 -5.12
CA SER A 243 -4.03 -33.44 -3.67
C SER A 243 -4.25 -32.15 -2.90
N ARG A 244 -5.07 -32.17 -1.85
CA ARG A 244 -5.27 -31.04 -0.93
C ARG A 244 -3.97 -30.76 -0.16
N VAL A 245 -3.37 -29.60 -0.40
CA VAL A 245 -2.22 -29.11 0.38
C VAL A 245 -2.74 -28.33 1.58
N THR A 246 -2.31 -28.69 2.79
CA THR A 246 -2.69 -28.00 4.02
C THR A 246 -1.53 -27.17 4.58
N ILE A 247 -1.83 -26.23 5.48
CA ILE A 247 -0.81 -25.43 6.15
C ILE A 247 -0.13 -26.30 7.21
N SER A 248 1.15 -26.61 6.99
CA SER A 248 2.01 -27.24 7.99
C SER A 248 2.38 -26.26 9.09
N HIS A 249 2.92 -25.09 8.77
CA HIS A 249 3.24 -24.07 9.79
C HIS A 249 3.49 -22.71 9.12
N VAL A 250 3.54 -21.65 9.93
CA VAL A 250 3.83 -20.29 9.48
C VAL A 250 5.25 -19.90 9.89
N SER A 251 5.97 -19.19 9.03
CA SER A 251 7.30 -18.67 9.33
C SER A 251 7.26 -17.71 10.51
N ASN A 252 8.24 -17.84 11.42
CA ASN A 252 8.40 -16.91 12.53
C ASN A 252 8.98 -15.56 12.11
N ALA A 253 9.40 -15.38 10.86
CA ALA A 253 9.93 -14.13 10.33
C ALA A 253 8.91 -13.48 9.38
N VAL A 254 8.48 -12.26 9.73
CA VAL A 254 7.57 -11.42 8.92
C VAL A 254 8.35 -10.22 8.42
N SER A 255 8.48 -10.08 7.09
CA SER A 255 9.21 -8.95 6.49
C SER A 255 8.24 -7.84 6.13
N ILE A 256 8.52 -6.60 6.54
CA ILE A 256 7.72 -5.44 6.15
C ILE A 256 8.39 -4.76 4.96
N LEU A 257 7.64 -4.59 3.86
CA LEU A 257 8.18 -3.96 2.65
C LEU A 257 8.21 -2.43 2.79
N PRO A 258 9.26 -1.76 2.30
CA PRO A 258 9.46 -0.31 2.46
C PRO A 258 8.64 0.49 1.44
N THR A 259 7.31 0.31 1.43
CA THR A 259 6.37 1.07 0.59
C THR A 259 5.47 1.95 1.46
N LYS A 260 4.67 2.82 0.83
CA LYS A 260 3.73 3.72 1.52
C LYS A 260 2.76 2.95 2.43
N THR A 261 2.24 1.81 1.96
CA THR A 261 1.25 0.99 2.69
C THR A 261 1.89 -0.10 3.56
N LYS A 262 3.23 -0.22 3.58
CA LYS A 262 4.01 -1.14 4.44
C LYS A 262 3.41 -2.56 4.54
N PRO A 263 3.15 -3.24 3.42
CA PRO A 263 2.55 -4.56 3.43
C PRO A 263 3.51 -5.59 4.06
N LYS A 264 2.92 -6.63 4.67
CA LYS A 264 3.64 -7.68 5.40
C LYS A 264 3.84 -8.89 4.49
N LYS A 265 5.08 -9.29 4.24
CA LYS A 265 5.40 -10.54 3.54
C LYS A 265 5.33 -11.70 4.52
N LEU A 266 4.33 -12.55 4.33
CA LEU A 266 4.08 -13.76 5.12
C LEU A 266 4.54 -15.00 4.33
N ILE A 267 5.07 -15.99 5.05
CA ILE A 267 5.55 -17.24 4.46
C ILE A 267 4.89 -18.41 5.19
N PHE A 268 4.20 -19.25 4.43
CA PHE A 268 3.52 -20.47 4.88
C PHE A 268 4.26 -21.68 4.32
N TYR A 269 4.30 -22.77 5.09
CA TYR A 269 4.84 -24.05 4.65
C TYR A 269 3.70 -25.03 4.45
N GLY A 270 3.63 -25.65 3.28
CA GLY A 270 2.63 -26.66 2.96
C GLY A 270 2.97 -28.05 3.48
N SER A 271 1.95 -28.90 3.61
CA SER A 271 2.13 -30.33 3.91
C SER A 271 2.94 -31.09 2.85
N ASN A 272 3.07 -30.53 1.65
CA ASN A 272 3.92 -31.04 0.56
C ASN A 272 5.40 -30.60 0.67
N GLY A 273 5.78 -29.87 1.73
CA GLY A 273 7.13 -29.34 1.92
C GLY A 273 7.47 -28.11 1.07
N GLN A 274 6.51 -27.58 0.29
CA GLN A 274 6.71 -26.37 -0.49
C GLN A 274 6.44 -25.11 0.34
N THR A 275 7.12 -24.03 -0.04
CA THR A 275 6.96 -22.71 0.56
C THR A 275 5.98 -21.87 -0.25
N TYR A 276 5.00 -21.29 0.43
CA TYR A 276 3.97 -20.43 -0.14
C TYR A 276 4.10 -19.04 0.47
N THR A 277 4.43 -18.07 -0.37
CA THR A 277 4.65 -16.69 0.06
C THR A 277 3.43 -15.85 -0.29
N TYR A 278 2.99 -15.02 0.65
CA TYR A 278 1.89 -14.09 0.45
C TYR A 278 2.29 -12.69 0.85
N LEU A 279 1.83 -11.71 0.08
CA LEU A 279 1.83 -10.31 0.44
C LEU A 279 0.52 -10.00 1.15
N PHE A 280 0.61 -9.66 2.43
CA PHE A 280 -0.53 -9.26 3.22
C PHE A 280 -0.69 -7.75 3.18
N LYS A 281 -1.82 -7.30 2.65
CA LYS A 281 -2.17 -5.89 2.49
C LYS A 281 -3.33 -5.52 3.40
N GLY A 282 -3.18 -4.38 4.08
CA GLY A 282 -4.19 -3.78 4.94
C GLY A 282 -4.53 -2.37 4.49
N LEU A 283 -5.74 -1.91 4.83
CA LEU A 283 -6.30 -0.63 4.42
C LEU A 283 -6.47 -0.46 2.90
N GLU A 284 -6.55 -1.58 2.18
CA GLU A 284 -6.76 -1.66 0.74
C GLU A 284 -7.92 -2.62 0.46
N ASP A 285 -8.83 -2.25 -0.43
CA ASP A 285 -9.88 -3.14 -0.93
C ASP A 285 -9.32 -4.00 -2.06
N LEU A 286 -9.30 -5.32 -1.88
CA LEU A 286 -8.77 -6.29 -2.84
C LEU A 286 -9.86 -7.05 -3.60
N HIS A 287 -11.15 -6.72 -3.42
CA HIS A 287 -12.22 -7.42 -4.12
C HIS A 287 -12.15 -7.18 -5.64
N LEU A 288 -11.78 -5.97 -6.07
CA LEU A 288 -11.61 -5.70 -7.49
C LEU A 288 -10.48 -6.55 -8.09
N ASP A 289 -9.32 -6.58 -7.44
CA ASP A 289 -8.20 -7.44 -7.84
C ASP A 289 -8.59 -8.91 -7.93
N GLU A 290 -9.36 -9.42 -6.97
CA GLU A 290 -9.90 -10.78 -6.98
C GLU A 290 -10.75 -11.04 -8.24
N ARG A 291 -11.65 -10.11 -8.60
CA ARG A 291 -12.48 -10.22 -9.82
C ARG A 291 -11.65 -10.21 -11.09
N ILE A 292 -10.60 -9.37 -11.16
CA ILE A 292 -9.70 -9.36 -12.30
C ILE A 292 -8.99 -10.72 -12.43
N MET A 293 -8.50 -11.30 -11.33
CA MET A 293 -7.86 -12.63 -11.37
C MET A 293 -8.83 -13.75 -11.78
N GLN A 294 -10.10 -13.66 -11.36
CA GLN A 294 -11.15 -14.58 -11.82
C GLN A 294 -11.41 -14.43 -13.33
N PHE A 295 -11.47 -13.20 -13.84
CA PHE A 295 -11.61 -12.95 -15.28
C PHE A 295 -10.45 -13.55 -16.08
N LEU A 296 -9.20 -13.39 -15.62
CA LEU A 296 -8.04 -14.01 -16.27
C LEU A 296 -8.11 -15.54 -16.27
N SER A 297 -8.61 -16.15 -15.19
CA SER A 297 -8.83 -17.60 -15.12
C SER A 297 -9.86 -18.09 -16.15
N ILE A 298 -10.95 -17.33 -16.33
CA ILE A 298 -11.96 -17.61 -17.36
C ILE A 298 -11.37 -17.46 -18.76
N ALA A 299 -10.61 -16.39 -19.01
CA ALA A 299 -9.93 -16.18 -20.29
C ALA A 299 -8.98 -17.34 -20.64
N ASN A 300 -8.21 -17.81 -19.66
CA ASN A 300 -7.35 -18.99 -19.81
C ASN A 300 -8.14 -20.26 -20.15
N THR A 301 -9.31 -20.44 -19.52
CA THR A 301 -10.20 -21.58 -19.80
C THR A 301 -10.73 -21.54 -21.23
N MET A 302 -11.04 -20.34 -21.75
CA MET A 302 -11.44 -20.14 -23.15
C MET A 302 -10.30 -20.43 -24.12
N MET A 303 -9.09 -19.90 -23.85
CA MET A 303 -7.91 -20.10 -24.69
C MET A 303 -7.47 -21.58 -24.71
N ALA A 304 -7.62 -22.31 -23.61
CA ALA A 304 -7.29 -23.73 -23.54
C ALA A 304 -8.15 -24.59 -24.49
N LYS A 305 -9.43 -24.25 -24.69
CA LYS A 305 -10.33 -24.96 -25.61
C LYS A 305 -9.93 -24.81 -27.08
N ASN A 306 -9.25 -23.70 -27.42
CA ASN A 306 -8.85 -23.37 -28.77
C ASN A 306 -7.40 -23.77 -29.09
N SER A 307 -6.69 -24.41 -28.15
CA SER A 307 -5.32 -24.86 -28.40
C SER A 307 -5.30 -26.11 -29.27
N ASP A 308 -4.60 -26.03 -30.41
CA ASP A 308 -4.42 -27.16 -31.32
C ASP A 308 -3.74 -28.34 -30.59
N LEU A 309 -4.41 -29.49 -30.60
CA LEU A 309 -3.96 -30.74 -29.97
C LEU A 309 -2.61 -31.25 -30.52
N THR A 310 -2.16 -30.73 -31.66
CA THR A 310 -0.96 -31.18 -32.40
C THR A 310 0.36 -30.65 -31.83
N GLU A 311 0.38 -29.51 -31.12
CA GLU A 311 1.61 -28.96 -30.49
C GLU A 311 1.74 -29.24 -28.98
N GLY A 312 0.71 -29.82 -28.35
CA GLY A 312 0.76 -30.27 -26.95
C GLY A 312 1.08 -29.20 -25.90
N ARG A 313 1.10 -27.91 -26.27
CA ARG A 313 1.43 -26.78 -25.39
C ARG A 313 0.50 -25.62 -25.70
N ASN A 314 -0.36 -25.27 -24.75
CA ASN A 314 -1.15 -24.04 -24.84
C ASN A 314 -0.20 -22.84 -24.64
N LEU A 315 0.14 -22.17 -25.74
CA LEU A 315 0.98 -20.96 -25.75
C LEU A 315 0.20 -19.70 -25.35
N TYR A 316 -1.13 -19.74 -25.42
CA TYR A 316 -2.00 -18.62 -25.08
C TYR A 316 -2.44 -18.75 -23.62
N ARG A 317 -1.71 -18.04 -22.74
CA ARG A 317 -1.98 -18.04 -21.31
C ARG A 317 -1.72 -16.66 -20.73
N ALA A 318 -2.69 -16.14 -20.00
CA ALA A 318 -2.53 -15.00 -19.10
C ALA A 318 -2.07 -15.53 -17.73
N ARG A 319 -0.87 -15.13 -17.28
CA ARG A 319 -0.48 -15.43 -15.90
C ARG A 319 -1.40 -14.66 -14.94
N HIS A 320 -1.87 -15.37 -13.92
CA HIS A 320 -2.67 -14.79 -12.85
C HIS A 320 -2.21 -15.39 -11.53
N TYR A 321 -2.47 -14.67 -10.44
CA TYR A 321 -2.13 -15.06 -9.08
C TYR A 321 -3.40 -15.07 -8.23
N SER A 322 -3.37 -15.74 -7.09
CA SER A 322 -4.53 -15.82 -6.21
C SER A 322 -4.57 -14.61 -5.28
N VAL A 323 -5.73 -13.97 -5.21
CA VAL A 323 -6.04 -12.87 -4.28
C VAL A 323 -7.15 -13.37 -3.36
N ILE A 324 -6.97 -13.20 -2.05
CA ILE A 324 -7.89 -13.67 -1.02
C ILE A 324 -8.27 -12.49 -0.13
N PRO A 325 -9.40 -11.81 -0.40
CA PRO A 325 -9.96 -10.82 0.51
C PRO A 325 -10.28 -11.47 1.86
N LEU A 326 -9.84 -10.84 2.95
CA LEU A 326 -10.11 -11.27 4.33
C LEU A 326 -11.11 -10.35 5.05
N GLY A 327 -11.59 -9.33 4.35
CA GLY A 327 -12.53 -8.31 4.83
C GLY A 327 -12.62 -7.16 3.83
N PRO A 328 -13.35 -6.08 4.14
CA PRO A 328 -13.56 -4.96 3.21
C PRO A 328 -12.29 -4.16 2.90
N ARG A 329 -11.26 -4.23 3.76
CA ARG A 329 -10.02 -3.44 3.64
C ARG A 329 -8.76 -4.24 3.92
N SER A 330 -8.78 -5.55 3.71
CA SER A 330 -7.61 -6.39 3.97
C SER A 330 -7.65 -7.66 3.14
N GLY A 331 -6.49 -8.17 2.75
CA GLY A 331 -6.40 -9.52 2.20
C GLY A 331 -5.00 -9.93 1.80
N LEU A 332 -4.91 -11.15 1.30
CA LEU A 332 -3.66 -11.80 0.90
C LEU A 332 -3.54 -11.81 -0.62
N ILE A 333 -2.36 -11.48 -1.11
CA ILE A 333 -2.00 -11.60 -2.52
C ILE A 333 -0.88 -12.63 -2.62
N SER A 334 -1.01 -13.61 -3.50
CA SER A 334 0.03 -14.62 -3.69
C SER A 334 1.28 -13.97 -4.28
N TRP A 335 2.44 -14.30 -3.73
CA TRP A 335 3.71 -13.82 -4.24
C TRP A 335 4.17 -14.66 -5.43
N VAL A 336 4.59 -13.99 -6.50
CA VAL A 336 5.07 -14.64 -7.72
C VAL A 336 6.60 -14.67 -7.70
N ASP A 337 7.16 -15.82 -7.36
CA ASP A 337 8.61 -16.02 -7.37
C ASP A 337 9.18 -16.19 -8.79
N GLY A 338 10.51 -16.00 -8.93
CA GLY A 338 11.22 -16.21 -10.19
C GLY A 338 11.02 -15.11 -11.25
N THR A 339 10.35 -14.03 -10.90
CA THR A 339 10.12 -12.89 -11.80
C THR A 339 11.06 -11.73 -11.51
N THR A 340 11.40 -10.97 -12.55
CA THR A 340 12.22 -9.76 -12.45
C THR A 340 11.44 -8.56 -12.99
N PRO A 341 11.27 -7.47 -12.21
CA PRO A 341 10.66 -6.25 -12.73
C PRO A 341 11.48 -5.69 -13.90
N ALA A 342 10.82 -5.24 -14.96
CA ALA A 342 11.49 -4.66 -16.12
C ALA A 342 12.37 -3.45 -15.72
N PHE A 343 11.95 -2.68 -14.72
CA PHE A 343 12.72 -1.54 -14.21
C PHE A 343 14.06 -1.96 -13.61
N ALA A 344 14.14 -3.16 -13.02
CA ALA A 344 15.38 -3.67 -12.45
C ALA A 344 16.46 -3.88 -13.52
N LEU A 345 16.07 -4.23 -14.76
CA LEU A 345 17.01 -4.39 -15.87
C LEU A 345 17.60 -3.03 -16.27
N TYR A 346 16.75 -2.01 -16.41
CA TYR A 346 17.17 -0.65 -16.71
C TYR A 346 18.09 -0.08 -15.61
N LYS A 347 17.72 -0.25 -14.34
CA LYS A 347 18.52 0.20 -13.19
C LYS A 347 19.89 -0.46 -13.14
N ARG A 348 19.98 -1.78 -13.38
CA ARG A 348 21.26 -2.50 -13.47
C ARG A 348 22.12 -2.03 -14.63
N TRP A 349 21.51 -1.69 -15.77
CA TRP A 349 22.23 -1.07 -16.88
C TRP A 349 22.83 0.29 -16.49
N GLN A 350 22.06 1.19 -15.89
CA GLN A 350 22.56 2.50 -15.44
C GLN A 350 23.74 2.37 -14.46
N GLN A 351 23.64 1.43 -13.51
CA GLN A 351 24.73 1.13 -12.58
C GLN A 351 26.01 0.68 -13.29
N ARG A 352 25.88 -0.15 -14.34
CA ARG A 352 27.00 -0.59 -15.16
C ARG A 352 27.63 0.57 -15.93
N GLU A 353 26.82 1.44 -16.56
CA GLU A 353 27.34 2.60 -17.30
C GLU A 353 28.13 3.56 -16.41
N ILE A 354 27.65 3.84 -15.20
CA ILE A 354 28.37 4.68 -14.21
C ILE A 354 29.69 4.02 -13.77
N SER A 355 29.71 2.68 -13.69
CA SER A 355 30.87 1.92 -13.24
C SER A 355 31.91 1.69 -14.35
N LYS A 356 31.61 2.02 -15.62
CA LYS A 356 32.59 1.92 -16.69
C LYS A 356 33.71 2.94 -16.44
N PRO A 357 34.98 2.51 -16.36
CA PRO A 357 36.08 3.46 -16.29
C PRO A 357 36.03 4.31 -17.56
N ILE A 358 36.06 5.64 -17.40
CA ILE A 358 36.21 6.56 -18.53
C ILE A 358 37.55 6.23 -19.18
N THR A 359 37.53 5.42 -20.24
CA THR A 359 38.66 5.34 -21.15
C THR A 359 38.78 6.70 -21.82
N VAL A 360 39.72 7.50 -21.31
CA VAL A 360 40.14 8.79 -21.86
C VAL A 360 40.43 8.59 -23.36
N LYS A 361 39.49 8.98 -24.21
CA LYS A 361 39.83 9.45 -25.56
C LYS A 361 39.99 10.95 -25.47
N ASN A 362 41.22 11.38 -25.76
CA ASN A 362 41.69 12.77 -25.78
C ASN A 362 40.69 13.73 -26.43
N SER A 363 40.27 14.74 -25.68
CA SER A 363 40.12 16.11 -26.18
C SER A 363 40.04 17.06 -24.99
N SER A 364 41.12 17.81 -24.80
CA SER A 364 41.28 18.89 -23.84
C SER A 364 40.34 20.06 -24.16
N SER A 365 39.26 20.20 -23.39
CA SER A 365 38.65 21.51 -23.11
C SER A 365 37.53 21.41 -22.06
N ALA A 366 37.73 22.18 -20.98
CA ALA A 366 36.72 22.80 -20.13
C ALA A 366 35.78 21.93 -19.26
N THR A 367 36.07 21.94 -17.95
CA THR A 367 35.11 21.98 -16.82
C THR A 367 33.83 21.16 -16.96
N ALA A 368 33.93 19.86 -16.68
CA ALA A 368 32.75 19.04 -16.35
C ALA A 368 32.46 19.14 -14.84
N PRO A 369 31.19 19.34 -14.42
CA PRO A 369 30.84 19.34 -13.00
C PRO A 369 30.94 17.91 -12.44
N ALA A 370 31.23 17.83 -11.14
CA ALA A 370 31.47 16.60 -10.39
C ALA A 370 30.54 15.43 -10.78
N THR A 371 31.13 14.33 -11.23
CA THR A 371 30.46 13.08 -11.58
C THR A 371 29.64 12.56 -10.40
N THR A 372 28.32 12.58 -10.52
CA THR A 372 27.39 12.00 -9.56
C THR A 372 27.61 10.49 -9.45
N THR A 373 28.07 10.01 -8.29
CA THR A 373 28.35 8.59 -7.99
C THR A 373 27.08 7.74 -7.77
N SER A 374 25.89 8.32 -7.91
CA SER A 374 24.61 7.65 -7.67
C SER A 374 23.75 7.65 -8.94
N VAL A 375 23.06 6.53 -9.18
CA VAL A 375 22.04 6.42 -10.24
C VAL A 375 20.98 7.50 -10.02
N LEU A 376 20.80 8.35 -11.04
CA LEU A 376 19.78 9.40 -11.04
C LEU A 376 18.38 8.79 -11.10
N ARG A 377 17.42 9.47 -10.47
CA ARG A 377 16.01 9.06 -10.52
C ARG A 377 15.40 9.38 -11.89
N PRO A 378 14.34 8.67 -12.32
CA PRO A 378 13.65 8.97 -13.58
C PRO A 378 13.22 10.44 -13.71
N SER A 379 12.71 11.03 -12.62
CA SER A 379 12.32 12.45 -12.58
C SER A 379 13.52 13.37 -12.83
N GLU A 380 14.66 13.09 -12.20
CA GLU A 380 15.88 13.90 -12.35
C GLU A 380 16.40 13.82 -13.78
N LEU A 381 16.46 12.62 -14.37
CA LEU A 381 16.89 12.42 -15.76
C LEU A 381 16.01 13.20 -16.75
N PHE A 382 14.70 13.14 -16.56
CA PHE A 382 13.74 13.84 -17.40
C PHE A 382 13.88 15.37 -17.28
N TYR A 383 13.86 15.91 -16.05
CA TYR A 383 13.94 17.35 -15.82
C TYR A 383 15.30 17.96 -16.19
N ASN A 384 16.40 17.20 -16.07
CA ASN A 384 17.73 17.65 -16.49
C ASN A 384 17.81 17.95 -17.99
N LYS A 385 17.07 17.19 -18.82
CA LYS A 385 16.96 17.45 -20.27
C LYS A 385 15.87 18.44 -20.63
N LEU A 386 14.74 18.39 -19.92
CA LEU A 386 13.59 19.24 -20.21
C LEU A 386 13.84 20.71 -19.87
N ASN A 387 14.41 21.00 -18.70
CA ASN A 387 14.53 22.38 -18.19
C ASN A 387 15.37 23.30 -19.10
N PRO A 388 16.51 22.87 -19.68
CA PRO A 388 17.24 23.68 -20.66
C PRO A 388 16.43 23.99 -21.91
N LEU A 389 15.72 23.00 -22.47
CA LEU A 389 14.95 23.14 -23.70
C LEU A 389 13.70 24.04 -23.50
N LEU A 390 13.05 23.96 -22.33
CA LEU A 390 11.94 24.86 -21.99
C LEU A 390 12.40 26.32 -21.87
N LYS A 391 13.61 26.56 -21.33
CA LYS A 391 14.20 27.90 -21.25
C LYS A 391 14.54 28.45 -22.64
N GLU A 392 15.08 27.62 -23.52
CA GLU A 392 15.37 27.99 -24.92
C GLU A 392 14.09 28.39 -25.68
N HIS A 393 12.97 27.72 -25.40
CA HIS A 393 11.66 28.04 -25.97
C HIS A 393 10.92 29.19 -25.26
N GLY A 394 11.57 29.87 -24.30
CA GLY A 394 11.03 31.08 -23.66
C GLY A 394 9.90 30.85 -22.66
N ILE A 395 9.75 29.63 -22.13
CA ILE A 395 8.67 29.29 -21.19
C ILE A 395 9.05 29.76 -19.78
N LYS A 396 8.24 30.67 -19.24
CA LYS A 396 8.45 31.28 -17.92
C LYS A 396 7.94 30.40 -16.77
N ASN A 397 6.83 29.69 -16.99
CA ASN A 397 6.23 28.83 -15.98
C ASN A 397 6.56 27.35 -16.22
N VAL A 398 7.67 26.89 -15.64
CA VAL A 398 8.14 25.51 -15.78
C VAL A 398 7.23 24.50 -15.07
N GLU A 399 6.43 24.97 -14.10
CA GLU A 399 5.57 24.10 -13.29
C GLU A 399 4.25 23.74 -13.99
N ASN A 400 3.77 24.60 -14.90
CA ASN A 400 2.54 24.34 -15.65
C ASN A 400 2.77 23.39 -16.83
N ARG A 401 2.51 22.10 -16.61
CA ARG A 401 2.67 21.05 -17.65
C ARG A 401 1.80 21.25 -18.88
N LYS A 402 0.65 21.95 -18.77
CA LYS A 402 -0.25 22.21 -19.89
C LYS A 402 0.37 23.15 -20.93
N GLU A 403 1.34 23.97 -20.51
CA GLU A 403 2.05 24.93 -21.37
C GLU A 403 3.27 24.32 -22.08
N TRP A 404 3.59 23.05 -21.84
CA TRP A 404 4.79 22.42 -22.41
C TRP A 404 4.61 22.09 -23.91
N PRO A 405 5.53 22.55 -24.79
CA PRO A 405 5.44 22.30 -26.22
C PRO A 405 5.65 20.83 -26.54
N LEU A 406 4.78 20.28 -27.38
CA LEU A 406 4.88 18.90 -27.84
C LEU A 406 6.21 18.60 -28.56
N SER A 407 6.75 19.59 -29.29
CA SER A 407 8.05 19.47 -29.97
C SER A 407 9.19 19.21 -28.99
N VAL A 408 9.24 19.97 -27.90
CA VAL A 408 10.24 19.81 -26.83
C VAL A 408 10.13 18.45 -26.17
N LEU A 409 8.90 18.01 -25.84
CA LEU A 409 8.68 16.70 -25.24
C LEU A 409 9.12 15.55 -26.15
N LYS A 410 8.84 15.64 -27.45
CA LYS A 410 9.31 14.67 -28.45
C LYS A 410 10.84 14.66 -28.58
N GLN A 411 11.47 15.82 -28.51
CA GLN A 411 12.93 15.93 -28.53
C GLN A 411 13.54 15.24 -27.30
N VAL A 412 13.06 15.55 -26.09
CA VAL A 412 13.52 14.93 -24.84
C VAL A 412 13.39 13.40 -24.90
N LEU A 413 12.24 12.90 -25.38
CA LEU A 413 12.04 11.46 -25.55
C LEU A 413 13.05 10.85 -26.52
N THR A 414 13.26 11.47 -27.68
CA THR A 414 14.18 10.99 -28.71
C THR A 414 15.62 10.93 -28.19
N GLU A 415 16.05 11.95 -27.45
CA GLU A 415 17.38 11.98 -26.83
C GLU A 415 17.54 10.86 -25.78
N LEU A 416 16.56 10.66 -24.90
CA LEU A 416 16.60 9.60 -23.88
C LEU A 416 16.58 8.19 -24.51
N MET A 417 15.83 8.01 -25.60
CA MET A 417 15.82 6.76 -26.36
C MET A 417 17.17 6.48 -27.04
N ALA A 418 17.87 7.51 -27.50
CA ALA A 418 19.19 7.34 -28.12
C ALA A 418 20.28 6.98 -27.10
N GLU A 419 20.14 7.41 -25.84
CA GLU A 419 21.06 7.06 -24.76
C GLU A 419 20.90 5.62 -24.24
N THR A 420 19.70 5.06 -24.36
CA THR A 420 19.37 3.74 -23.81
C THR A 420 19.41 2.67 -24.90
N PRO A 421 20.15 1.56 -24.72
CA PRO A 421 20.15 0.47 -25.69
C PRO A 421 18.77 -0.19 -25.80
N SER A 422 18.33 -0.48 -27.03
CA SER A 422 17.02 -1.07 -27.32
C SER A 422 16.95 -2.58 -27.09
N ASP A 423 18.08 -3.23 -26.82
CA ASP A 423 18.22 -4.69 -26.75
C ASP A 423 18.41 -5.23 -25.32
N LEU A 424 18.17 -4.41 -24.30
CA LEU A 424 18.36 -4.78 -22.89
C LEU A 424 17.65 -6.09 -22.53
N LEU A 425 16.33 -6.16 -22.76
CA LEU A 425 15.56 -7.36 -22.43
C LEU A 425 15.95 -8.55 -23.31
N ALA A 426 16.14 -8.32 -24.62
CA ALA A 426 16.48 -9.37 -25.57
C ALA A 426 17.81 -10.06 -25.22
N LYS A 427 18.82 -9.27 -24.81
CA LYS A 427 20.11 -9.79 -24.34
C LYS A 427 19.99 -10.55 -23.03
N GLU A 428 19.20 -10.07 -22.07
CA GLU A 428 19.01 -10.77 -20.80
C GLU A 428 18.31 -12.14 -21.00
N LEU A 429 17.31 -12.21 -21.89
CA LEU A 429 16.67 -13.48 -22.28
C LEU A 429 17.67 -14.44 -22.96
N TRP A 430 18.56 -13.92 -23.81
CA TRP A 430 19.60 -14.72 -24.45
C TRP A 430 20.64 -15.24 -23.45
N CYS A 431 21.17 -14.37 -22.59
CA CYS A 431 22.17 -14.73 -21.59
C CYS A 431 21.66 -15.74 -20.55
N ASN A 432 20.34 -15.75 -20.27
CA ASN A 432 19.74 -16.70 -19.34
C ASN A 432 19.40 -18.06 -20.00
N ALA A 433 19.42 -18.14 -21.33
CA ALA A 433 19.09 -19.36 -22.05
C ALA A 433 20.29 -20.31 -22.10
N ILE A 434 20.07 -21.58 -21.75
CA ILE A 434 21.10 -22.63 -21.78
C ILE A 434 21.48 -23.09 -23.20
N SER A 435 20.65 -22.81 -24.20
CA SER A 435 20.87 -23.20 -25.60
C SER A 435 20.05 -22.33 -26.56
N ALA A 436 20.42 -22.33 -27.84
CA ALA A 436 19.70 -21.58 -28.87
C ALA A 436 18.23 -22.03 -29.04
N SER A 437 17.95 -23.33 -28.87
CA SER A 437 16.58 -23.85 -28.91
C SER A 437 15.76 -23.39 -27.71
N ALA A 438 16.35 -23.38 -26.51
CA ALA A 438 15.70 -22.85 -25.31
C ALA A 438 15.41 -21.35 -25.45
N TRP A 439 16.38 -20.59 -25.97
CA TRP A 439 16.20 -19.16 -26.25
C TRP A 439 15.03 -18.92 -27.22
N TRP A 440 14.95 -19.66 -28.32
CA TRP A 440 13.84 -19.53 -29.27
C TRP A 440 12.48 -19.80 -28.62
N GLN A 441 12.39 -20.80 -27.73
CA GLN A 441 11.15 -21.11 -27.01
C GLN A 441 10.77 -20.01 -26.01
N VAL A 442 11.74 -19.43 -25.31
CA VAL A 442 11.55 -18.32 -24.38
C VAL A 442 11.06 -17.07 -25.12
N VAL A 443 11.69 -16.72 -26.24
CA VAL A 443 11.28 -15.58 -27.08
C VAL A 443 9.88 -15.82 -27.64
N LYS A 444 9.58 -17.03 -28.13
CA LYS A 444 8.24 -17.41 -28.60
C LYS A 444 7.21 -17.15 -27.50
N ARG A 445 7.42 -17.70 -26.30
CA ARG A 445 6.51 -17.53 -25.14
C ARG A 445 6.34 -16.08 -24.72
N TYR A 446 7.41 -15.30 -24.71
CA TYR A 446 7.35 -13.87 -24.43
C TYR A 446 6.42 -13.14 -25.41
N SER A 447 6.57 -13.38 -26.70
CA SER A 447 5.70 -12.77 -27.72
C SER A 447 4.22 -13.11 -27.52
N TYR A 448 3.89 -14.38 -27.24
CA TYR A 448 2.51 -14.79 -26.98
C TYR A 448 1.96 -14.21 -25.68
N SER A 449 2.75 -14.23 -24.60
CA SER A 449 2.35 -13.73 -23.29
C SER A 449 2.06 -12.22 -23.32
N VAL A 450 2.94 -11.43 -23.97
CA VAL A 450 2.73 -9.99 -24.18
C VAL A 450 1.49 -9.73 -25.01
N ALA A 451 1.27 -10.49 -26.09
CA ALA A 451 0.09 -10.32 -26.95
C ALA A 451 -1.21 -10.58 -26.18
N VAL A 452 -1.27 -11.68 -25.42
CA VAL A 452 -2.42 -12.02 -24.58
C VAL A 452 -2.70 -10.92 -23.54
N MET A 453 -1.68 -10.51 -22.78
CA MET A 453 -1.85 -9.49 -21.74
C MET A 453 -2.17 -8.11 -22.31
N SER A 454 -1.71 -7.80 -23.53
CA SER A 454 -2.00 -6.54 -24.21
C SER A 454 -3.47 -6.47 -24.67
N ILE A 455 -3.99 -7.54 -25.27
CA ILE A 455 -5.40 -7.60 -25.69
C ILE A 455 -6.32 -7.60 -24.48
N ILE A 456 -6.01 -8.40 -23.45
CA ILE A 456 -6.79 -8.42 -22.21
C ILE A 456 -6.74 -7.03 -21.54
N GLY A 457 -5.56 -6.41 -21.48
CA GLY A 457 -5.41 -5.08 -20.92
C GLY A 457 -6.20 -4.02 -21.66
N TYR A 458 -6.27 -4.10 -22.99
CA TYR A 458 -7.12 -3.23 -23.80
C TYR A 458 -8.62 -3.43 -23.50
N ILE A 459 -9.08 -4.67 -23.38
CA ILE A 459 -10.50 -4.98 -23.11
C ILE A 459 -10.93 -4.51 -21.71
N ILE A 460 -10.09 -4.74 -20.70
CA ILE A 460 -10.38 -4.38 -19.31
C ILE A 460 -10.16 -2.88 -19.05
N GLY A 461 -9.28 -2.23 -19.82
CA GLY A 461 -8.81 -0.88 -19.54
C GLY A 461 -7.74 -0.84 -18.44
N LEU A 462 -6.83 -1.83 -18.42
CA LEU A 462 -5.75 -1.88 -17.42
C LEU A 462 -4.79 -0.68 -17.56
N GLY A 463 -4.74 0.15 -16.52
CA GLY A 463 -3.80 1.28 -16.37
C GLY A 463 -2.52 0.92 -15.62
N ASP A 464 -1.70 1.92 -15.29
CA ASP A 464 -0.51 1.79 -14.42
C ASP A 464 0.55 0.77 -14.87
N ARG A 465 0.88 0.78 -16.17
CA ARG A 465 1.84 -0.13 -16.81
C ARG A 465 3.31 0.29 -16.63
N HIS A 466 3.66 0.86 -15.48
CA HIS A 466 5.04 1.24 -15.20
C HIS A 466 5.96 0.02 -15.05
N LEU A 467 7.28 0.20 -15.26
CA LEU A 467 8.23 -0.92 -15.34
C LEU A 467 8.43 -1.70 -14.03
N ASP A 468 7.94 -1.21 -12.89
CA ASP A 468 7.88 -1.97 -11.63
C ASP A 468 6.67 -2.94 -11.56
N ASN A 469 5.60 -2.70 -12.34
CA ASN A 469 4.40 -3.53 -12.40
C ASN A 469 4.43 -4.55 -13.55
N VAL A 470 5.37 -4.38 -14.49
CA VAL A 470 5.61 -5.34 -15.58
C VAL A 470 6.78 -6.23 -15.18
N LEU A 471 6.44 -7.44 -14.76
CA LEU A 471 7.40 -8.46 -14.34
C LEU A 471 7.68 -9.41 -15.50
N VAL A 472 8.90 -9.92 -15.60
CA VAL A 472 9.25 -10.92 -16.62
C VAL A 472 9.92 -12.11 -15.93
N ASP A 473 9.45 -13.31 -16.20
CA ASP A 473 10.14 -14.55 -15.85
C ASP A 473 11.21 -14.83 -16.91
N LEU A 474 12.47 -14.52 -16.59
CA LEU A 474 13.59 -14.68 -17.53
C LEU A 474 13.86 -16.16 -17.89
N THR A 475 13.29 -17.12 -17.15
CA THR A 475 13.48 -18.55 -17.40
C THR A 475 12.44 -19.07 -18.40
N SER A 476 11.18 -18.63 -18.27
CA SER A 476 10.08 -19.09 -19.13
C SER A 476 9.78 -18.15 -20.30
N GLY A 477 10.08 -16.86 -20.16
CA GLY A 477 9.70 -15.78 -21.07
C GLY A 477 8.32 -15.17 -20.79
N GLU A 478 7.55 -15.70 -19.84
CA GLU A 478 6.21 -15.18 -19.54
C GLU A 478 6.25 -13.83 -18.80
N VAL A 479 5.24 -13.00 -19.06
CA VAL A 479 5.02 -11.66 -18.48
C VAL A 479 3.86 -11.69 -17.50
#